data_AF-A0AAU6CU85-F1
#
_entry.id   AF-A0AAU6CU85-F1
#
_cell.length_a   1.000
_cell.length_b   1.000
_cell.length_c   1.000
_cell.angle_alpha   90.00
_cell.angle_beta   90.00
_cell.angle_gamma   90.00
#
_symmetry.space_group_name_H-M   'P 1'
#
loop_
_entity.id
_entity.type
_entity.pdbx_description
1 polymer ?
#
loop_
_entity_poly.entity_id
_entity_poly.type
_entity_poly.pdbx_seq_one_letter_code
_entity_poly.pdbx_strand_id
1 'polypeptide(L)'
;MSASLKWVRRNYNVPAFTGLEVAYRGAPATILGGRAQYVRVLPQGAKRAAIVHPYDITYPVLPLPPRPRGWCDHCMEERAIRADGTVVRHQRNGHERFPPDERNCPGAGRKPWGICAWTIAPPATTEEEAAA
;
A
#
# COMPACT_ATOMS: atom_id res chain seq x y z
N MET A 1 13.52 -13.02 8.83
CA MET A 1 12.77 -12.47 7.68
C MET A 1 12.39 -11.03 7.98
N SER A 2 12.98 -10.04 7.29
CA SER A 2 12.46 -8.67 7.31
C SER A 2 11.14 -8.68 6.55
N ALA A 3 10.01 -8.51 7.23
CA ALA A 3 8.78 -8.26 6.48
C ALA A 3 8.98 -6.96 5.69
N SER A 4 8.81 -7.06 4.39
CA SER A 4 8.93 -5.93 3.48
C SER A 4 7.79 -4.96 3.75
N LEU A 5 7.99 -3.68 3.43
CA LEU A 5 6.92 -2.68 3.49
C LEU A 5 5.66 -3.13 2.75
N LYS A 6 5.80 -3.98 1.72
CA LYS A 6 4.67 -4.64 1.03
C LYS A 6 3.76 -5.40 2.00
N TRP A 7 4.32 -6.15 2.96
CA TRP A 7 3.54 -6.84 3.98
C TRP A 7 2.80 -5.83 4.88
N VAL A 8 3.47 -4.76 5.29
CA VAL A 8 2.84 -3.69 6.09
C VAL A 8 1.67 -3.06 5.33
N ARG A 9 1.88 -2.62 4.08
CA ARG A 9 0.84 -2.04 3.24
C ARG A 9 -0.35 -2.97 3.06
N ARG A 10 -0.10 -4.27 2.94
CA ARG A 10 -1.15 -5.28 2.76
C ARG A 10 -1.99 -5.47 4.00
N ASN A 11 -1.36 -5.62 5.17
CA ASN A 11 -2.07 -5.98 6.40
C ASN A 11 -2.69 -4.77 7.11
N TYR A 12 -2.10 -3.59 6.95
CA TYR A 12 -2.57 -2.37 7.60
C TYR A 12 -3.28 -1.39 6.66
N ASN A 13 -3.30 -1.70 5.35
CA ASN A 13 -3.91 -0.86 4.32
C ASN A 13 -3.39 0.60 4.30
N VAL A 14 -2.10 0.80 4.57
CA VAL A 14 -1.44 2.11 4.60
C VAL A 14 -0.45 2.28 3.45
N PRO A 15 -0.18 3.52 2.99
CA PRO A 15 0.81 3.79 1.94
C PRO A 15 2.25 3.76 2.46
N ALA A 16 2.70 2.68 3.08
CA ALA A 16 4.08 2.58 3.57
C ALA A 16 5.07 2.32 2.42
N PHE A 17 5.69 3.37 1.87
CA PHE A 17 6.70 3.29 0.81
C PHE A 17 8.05 3.81 1.31
N THR A 18 9.16 3.19 0.87
CA THR A 18 10.50 3.71 1.20
C THR A 18 10.69 5.09 0.58
N GLY A 19 11.25 6.01 1.35
CA GLY A 19 11.43 7.41 0.96
C GLY A 19 10.17 8.27 1.10
N LEU A 20 9.04 7.71 1.56
CA LEU A 20 7.86 8.51 1.81
C LEU A 20 8.04 9.36 3.07
N GLU A 21 7.81 10.66 2.92
CA GLU A 21 7.71 11.62 4.02
C GLU A 21 6.36 11.46 4.74
N VAL A 22 6.43 11.34 6.06
CA VAL A 22 5.29 11.13 6.95
C VAL A 22 5.44 11.97 8.21
N ALA A 23 4.40 12.08 9.03
CA ALA A 23 4.55 12.62 10.38
C ALA A 23 4.57 11.50 11.42
N TYR A 24 5.53 11.57 12.34
CA TYR A 24 5.63 10.69 13.50
C TYR A 24 5.77 11.55 14.76
N ARG A 25 4.83 11.39 15.71
CA ARG A 25 4.74 12.21 16.94
C ARG A 25 4.71 13.72 16.64
N GLY A 26 4.00 14.12 15.59
CA GLY A 26 3.88 15.53 15.18
C GLY A 26 5.10 16.12 14.47
N ALA A 27 6.18 15.35 14.25
CA ALA A 27 7.36 15.80 13.54
C ALA A 27 7.52 15.08 12.19
N PRO A 28 8.08 15.73 11.15
CA PRO A 28 8.41 15.08 9.88
C PRO A 28 9.38 13.90 10.05
N ALA A 29 9.16 12.84 9.29
CA ALA A 29 9.99 11.64 9.28
C ALA A 29 9.95 10.95 7.91
N THR A 30 11.05 10.30 7.53
CA THR A 30 11.13 9.51 6.29
C THR A 30 10.99 8.02 6.56
N ILE A 31 10.16 7.30 5.82
CA ILE A 31 10.11 5.83 5.88
C ILE A 31 11.36 5.24 5.23
N LEU A 32 12.12 4.44 5.98
CA LEU A 32 13.31 3.75 5.48
C LEU A 32 13.06 2.31 5.05
N GLY A 33 12.02 1.67 5.58
CA GLY A 33 11.77 0.25 5.33
C GLY A 33 10.82 -0.39 6.33
N GLY A 34 10.64 -1.70 6.23
CA GLY A 34 9.81 -2.51 7.14
C GLY A 34 10.64 -3.46 7.99
N ARG A 35 10.16 -3.77 9.18
CA ARG A 35 10.68 -4.84 10.04
C ARG A 35 9.52 -5.55 10.73
N ALA A 36 9.20 -6.75 10.26
CA ALA A 36 8.01 -7.49 10.69
C ALA A 36 6.75 -6.61 10.51
N GLN A 37 5.92 -6.51 11.53
CA GLN A 37 4.72 -5.67 11.47
C GLN A 37 4.97 -4.16 11.64
N TYR A 38 6.24 -3.74 11.77
CA TYR A 38 6.61 -2.37 12.06
C TYR A 38 7.24 -1.65 10.86
N VAL A 39 7.14 -0.32 10.89
CA VAL A 39 7.78 0.58 9.94
C VAL A 39 9.04 1.16 10.59
N ARG A 40 10.12 1.20 9.83
CA ARG A 40 11.33 1.92 10.23
C ARG A 40 11.25 3.34 9.68
N VAL A 41 11.22 4.33 10.56
CA VAL A 41 11.15 5.75 10.21
C VAL A 41 12.37 6.50 10.73
N LEU A 42 12.83 7.51 10.00
CA LEU A 42 13.89 8.42 10.42
C LEU A 42 13.26 9.80 10.64
N PRO A 43 13.02 10.20 11.89
CA PRO A 43 12.59 11.57 12.19
C PRO A 43 13.61 12.58 11.69
N GLN A 44 13.14 13.72 11.17
CA GLN A 44 14.01 14.77 10.66
C GLN A 44 14.98 15.24 11.77
N GLY A 45 16.27 15.30 11.45
CA GLY A 45 17.33 15.68 12.39
C GLY A 45 17.75 14.59 13.39
N ALA A 46 17.08 13.44 13.42
CA ALA A 46 17.49 12.33 14.27
C ALA A 46 18.70 11.57 13.68
N LYS A 47 19.60 11.11 14.55
CA LYS A 47 20.74 10.26 14.15
C LYS A 47 20.37 8.79 13.96
N ARG A 48 19.21 8.37 14.48
CA ARG A 48 18.78 6.97 14.52
C ARG A 48 17.33 6.86 14.10
N ALA A 49 17.05 5.77 13.39
CA ALA A 49 15.69 5.42 13.00
C ALA A 49 14.92 4.82 14.17
N ALA A 50 13.64 5.14 14.27
CA ALA A 50 12.69 4.47 15.16
C ALA A 50 12.01 3.30 14.42
N ILE A 51 11.56 2.31 15.20
CA ILE A 51 10.73 1.20 14.73
C ILE A 51 9.38 1.40 15.39
N VAL A 52 8.34 1.64 14.58
CA VAL A 52 7.05 2.13 15.07
C VAL A 52 5.91 1.34 14.42
N HIS A 53 4.75 1.32 15.09
CA HIS A 53 3.58 0.68 14.50
C HIS A 53 3.04 1.56 13.36
N PRO A 54 2.49 0.99 12.27
CA PRO A 54 1.94 1.79 11.18
C PRO A 54 0.86 2.79 11.62
N TYR A 55 0.09 2.46 12.66
CA TYR A 55 -0.94 3.36 13.21
C TYR A 55 -0.38 4.55 14.02
N ASP A 56 0.90 4.53 14.36
CA ASP A 56 1.57 5.67 15.03
C ASP A 56 2.03 6.74 14.02
N ILE A 57 1.84 6.48 12.73
CA ILE A 57 2.29 7.33 11.62
C ILE A 57 1.08 8.01 11.00
N THR A 58 1.19 9.33 10.80
CA THR A 58 0.26 10.06 9.93
C THR A 58 0.82 10.07 8.51
N TYR A 59 0.09 9.44 7.59
CA TYR A 59 0.46 9.38 6.18
C TYR A 59 -0.10 10.59 5.43
N PRO A 60 0.65 11.18 4.49
CA PRO A 60 0.12 12.23 3.64
C PRO A 60 -0.94 11.67 2.69
N VAL A 61 -1.80 12.55 2.19
CA VAL A 61 -2.65 12.23 1.04
C VAL A 61 -1.73 12.07 -0.18
N LEU A 62 -1.76 10.89 -0.79
CA LEU A 62 -1.01 10.61 -2.01
C LEU A 62 -1.82 11.01 -3.24
N PRO A 63 -1.15 11.42 -4.35
CA PRO A 63 -1.83 11.57 -5.62
C PRO A 63 -2.46 10.25 -6.03
N LEU A 64 -3.72 10.31 -6.47
CA LEU A 64 -4.44 9.11 -6.88
C LEU A 64 -3.77 8.52 -8.13
N PRO A 65 -3.52 7.20 -8.16
CA PRO A 65 -3.06 6.56 -9.37
C PRO A 65 -4.16 6.60 -10.45
N PRO A 66 -3.80 6.47 -11.75
CA PRO A 66 -4.77 6.47 -12.85
C PRO A 66 -5.85 5.37 -12.75
N ARG A 67 -5.57 4.32 -11.96
CA ARG A 67 -6.51 3.26 -11.63
C ARG A 67 -6.35 2.90 -10.15
N PRO A 68 -7.44 2.62 -9.44
CA PRO A 68 -7.38 2.04 -8.10
C PRO A 68 -6.51 0.78 -8.08
N ARG A 69 -5.91 0.50 -6.94
CA ARG A 69 -5.10 -0.71 -6.74
C ARG A 69 -5.70 -1.60 -5.67
N GLY A 70 -5.39 -2.88 -5.76
CA GLY A 70 -5.74 -3.86 -4.74
C GLY A 70 -4.81 -5.05 -4.78
N TRP A 71 -4.99 -5.92 -3.79
CA TRP A 71 -4.17 -7.10 -3.62
C TRP A 71 -4.76 -8.27 -4.39
N CYS A 72 -4.00 -8.80 -5.36
CA CYS A 72 -4.36 -10.04 -6.03
C CYS A 72 -4.39 -11.18 -5.01
N ASP A 73 -5.51 -11.91 -4.92
CA ASP A 73 -5.69 -13.00 -3.96
C ASP A 73 -4.73 -14.19 -4.20
N HIS A 74 -4.16 -14.27 -5.40
CA HIS A 74 -3.37 -15.41 -5.83
C HIS A 74 -1.86 -15.15 -5.75
N CYS A 75 -1.37 -14.03 -6.30
CA CYS A 75 0.06 -13.71 -6.24
C CYS A 75 0.42 -12.78 -5.06
N MET A 76 -0.57 -12.31 -4.30
CA MET A 76 -0.39 -11.42 -3.15
C MET A 76 0.40 -10.15 -3.47
N GLU A 77 0.30 -9.68 -4.71
CA GLU A 77 0.89 -8.43 -5.20
C GLU A 77 -0.18 -7.35 -5.32
N GLU A 78 0.28 -6.11 -5.19
CA GLU A 78 -0.51 -4.93 -5.51
C GLU A 78 -0.66 -4.81 -7.04
N ARG A 79 -1.90 -4.75 -7.51
CA ARG A 79 -2.25 -4.73 -8.94
C ARG A 79 -3.30 -3.67 -9.21
N ALA A 80 -3.29 -3.14 -10.43
CA ALA A 80 -4.35 -2.23 -10.88
C ALA A 80 -5.68 -2.97 -10.96
N ILE A 81 -6.76 -2.25 -10.67
CA ILE A 81 -8.15 -2.73 -10.72
C ILE A 81 -8.84 -2.10 -11.94
N ARG A 82 -9.70 -2.88 -12.61
CA ARG A 82 -10.60 -2.42 -13.68
C ARG A 82 -11.83 -1.70 -13.11
N ALA A 83 -12.58 -1.00 -13.95
CA ALA A 83 -13.83 -0.34 -13.53
C ALA A 83 -14.86 -1.31 -12.92
N ASP A 84 -14.88 -2.58 -13.37
CA ASP A 84 -15.73 -3.64 -12.82
C ASP A 84 -15.27 -4.18 -11.43
N GLY A 85 -14.20 -3.61 -10.89
CA GLY A 85 -13.60 -4.00 -9.61
C GLY A 85 -12.75 -5.27 -9.65
N THR A 86 -12.42 -5.80 -10.84
CA THR A 86 -11.54 -6.97 -10.99
C THR A 86 -10.08 -6.60 -11.19
N VAL A 87 -9.17 -7.48 -10.79
CA VAL A 87 -7.73 -7.29 -10.99
C VAL A 87 -7.38 -7.35 -12.47
N VAL A 88 -6.65 -6.35 -12.96
CA VAL A 88 -6.17 -6.27 -14.36
C VAL A 88 -5.27 -7.47 -14.66
N ARG A 89 -5.28 -7.91 -15.93
CA ARG A 89 -4.38 -8.95 -16.43
C ARG A 89 -2.93 -8.61 -16.07
N HIS A 90 -2.26 -9.54 -15.41
CA HIS A 90 -0.87 -9.40 -15.00
C HIS A 90 -0.17 -10.75 -15.02
N GLN A 91 1.15 -10.70 -15.10
CA GLN A 91 1.97 -11.89 -14.97
C GLN A 91 2.20 -12.23 -13.49
N ARG A 92 2.36 -13.52 -13.21
CA ARG A 92 2.79 -13.99 -11.89
C ARG A 92 4.22 -13.50 -11.66
N ASN A 93 4.48 -12.82 -10.53
CA ASN A 93 5.84 -12.41 -10.20
C ASN A 93 6.71 -13.65 -9.91
N GLY A 94 7.79 -13.82 -10.67
CA GLY A 94 9.02 -14.41 -10.13
C GLY A 94 9.28 -15.91 -10.24
N HIS A 95 8.86 -16.67 -11.27
CA HIS A 95 9.51 -17.97 -11.54
C HIS A 95 9.50 -18.33 -13.04
N GLU A 96 10.70 -18.46 -13.60
CA GLU A 96 11.04 -19.05 -14.91
C GLU A 96 10.58 -20.52 -15.09
N ARG A 97 9.82 -21.08 -14.13
CA ARG A 97 9.43 -22.49 -14.08
C ARG A 97 8.06 -22.81 -14.67
N PHE A 98 7.30 -21.82 -15.13
CA PHE A 98 5.97 -22.05 -15.73
C PHE A 98 6.01 -21.84 -17.24
N PRO A 99 5.35 -22.72 -18.02
CA PRO A 99 5.30 -22.58 -19.47
C PRO A 99 4.57 -21.28 -19.89
N PRO A 100 4.81 -20.78 -21.11
CA PRO A 100 4.40 -19.44 -21.54
C PRO A 100 2.90 -19.14 -21.47
N ASP A 101 2.09 -20.19 -21.63
CA ASP A 101 0.63 -20.21 -21.53
C ASP A 101 0.11 -20.04 -20.09
N GLU A 102 0.94 -20.35 -19.08
CA GLU A 102 0.62 -20.20 -17.65
C GLU A 102 1.15 -18.90 -17.03
N ARG A 103 1.72 -18.00 -17.83
CA ARG A 103 2.29 -16.73 -17.32
C ARG A 103 1.24 -15.80 -16.71
N ASN A 104 -0.02 -15.92 -17.13
CA ASN A 104 -1.11 -15.13 -16.56
C ASN A 104 -1.42 -15.59 -15.15
N CYS A 105 -1.46 -14.65 -14.20
CA CYS A 105 -1.87 -14.98 -12.84
C CYS A 105 -3.35 -15.41 -12.80
N PRO A 106 -3.71 -16.57 -12.20
CA PRO A 106 -5.10 -17.01 -12.04
C PRO A 106 -6.03 -16.03 -11.32
N GLY A 107 -5.46 -15.11 -10.52
CA GLY A 107 -6.21 -14.04 -9.86
C GLY A 107 -6.58 -12.88 -10.79
N ALA A 108 -6.06 -12.83 -12.02
CA ALA A 108 -6.49 -11.85 -13.02
C ALA A 108 -7.96 -12.06 -13.39
N GLY A 109 -8.72 -10.96 -13.47
CA GLY A 109 -10.16 -11.02 -13.73
C GLY A 109 -11.02 -11.40 -12.51
N ARG A 110 -10.41 -11.64 -11.35
CA ARG A 110 -11.11 -11.88 -10.09
C ARG A 110 -11.14 -10.62 -9.23
N LYS A 111 -12.03 -10.59 -8.23
CA LYS A 111 -12.03 -9.54 -7.21
C LYS A 111 -10.72 -9.61 -6.42
N PRO A 112 -10.12 -8.46 -6.06
CA PRO A 112 -8.96 -8.45 -5.18
C PRO A 112 -9.36 -8.93 -3.77
N TRP A 113 -8.38 -9.39 -3.00
CA TRP A 113 -8.56 -9.69 -1.57
C TRP A 113 -8.92 -8.43 -0.77
N GLY A 114 -8.38 -7.27 -1.17
CA GLY A 114 -8.70 -5.98 -0.59
C GLY A 114 -8.25 -4.84 -1.49
N ILE A 115 -8.93 -3.71 -1.40
CA ILE A 115 -8.59 -2.48 -2.12
C ILE A 115 -7.59 -1.68 -1.29
N CYS A 116 -6.58 -1.13 -1.95
CA CYS A 116 -5.61 -0.22 -1.35
C CYS A 116 -6.30 1.13 -1.08
N ALA A 117 -6.57 1.45 0.19
CA ALA A 117 -7.35 2.64 0.57
C ALA A 117 -6.69 3.95 0.08
N TRP A 118 -5.36 4.01 0.02
CA TRP A 118 -4.62 5.17 -0.48
C TRP A 118 -4.67 5.36 -2.02
N THR A 119 -5.46 4.54 -2.73
CA THR A 119 -5.59 4.61 -4.20
C THR A 119 -7.00 4.96 -4.66
N ILE A 120 -7.89 5.23 -3.72
CA ILE A 120 -9.24 5.72 -3.96
C ILE A 120 -9.35 7.13 -3.39
N ALA A 121 -10.15 7.98 -4.02
CA ALA A 121 -10.44 9.29 -3.47
C ALA A 121 -11.05 9.10 -2.07
N PRO A 122 -10.62 9.86 -1.05
CA PRO A 122 -11.37 9.90 0.19
C PRO A 122 -12.81 10.32 -0.11
N PRO A 123 -13.81 9.81 0.63
CA PRO A 123 -15.17 10.31 0.48
C PRO A 123 -15.15 11.82 0.66
N ALA A 124 -15.87 12.54 -0.20
CA ALA A 124 -16.04 13.98 -0.03
C ALA A 124 -16.60 14.20 1.37
N THR A 125 -15.83 14.85 2.24
CA THR A 125 -16.32 15.32 3.52
C THR A 125 -17.37 16.36 3.17
N THR A 126 -18.65 16.06 3.39
CA THR A 126 -19.70 17.06 3.43
C THR A 126 -19.44 17.94 4.65
N GLU A 127 -18.57 18.94 4.49
CA GLU A 127 -18.35 20.02 5.47
C GLU A 127 -19.58 20.96 5.58
N GLU A 128 -20.77 20.50 5.17
CA GLU A 128 -22.02 21.28 5.15
C GLU A 128 -22.98 20.91 6.29
N GLU A 129 -22.74 19.83 7.05
CA GLU A 129 -23.65 19.40 8.14
C GLU A 129 -23.23 19.87 9.55
N ALA A 130 -22.13 20.62 9.69
CA ALA A 130 -21.69 21.17 10.97
C ALA A 130 -21.97 22.68 11.14
N ALA A 131 -22.67 23.30 10.19
CA ALA A 131 -22.97 24.74 10.20
C ALA A 131 -24.48 25.06 10.10
N ALA A 132 -25.36 24.10 10.45
CA ALA A 132 -26.81 24.30 10.53
C ALA A 132 -27.30 24.26 11.99
#